data_AF-A0A0G0LW89-F1
#
_entry.id   AF-A0A0G0LW89-F1
#
_cell.length_a   1.000
_cell.length_b   1.000
_cell.length_c   1.000
_cell.angle_alpha   90.00
_cell.angle_beta   90.00
_cell.angle_gamma   90.00
#
_symmetry.space_group_name_H-M   'P 1'
#
loop_
_entity.id
_entity.type
_entity.pdbx_description
1 polymer ?
#
loop_
_entity_poly.entity_id
_entity_poly.type
_entity_poly.pdbx_seq_one_letter_code
_entity_poly.pdbx_strand_id
1 'polypeptide(L)'
;MVTKYLIDYVSKSSDQTFISISFSLVIFQLINTEVTRFAQSQHIRNQLRSPVFPPPPIDTDLLNEIRRRITNSLLFLNGSIFVISGGLSYFLAGKTLRPIKDMVEEQNQFVSDSSHEIRTPLTSLKSAFEVNLRDPDLNIKQARNLISESIVEVNKLQSLSDQLLLLAQYQKPNNYIKFENVFLKKTILQSVSQVKPLAKIKNIQLKVKVHDYKINANPHNLKELFTILLDNAIKYTP
;
A
#
# COMPACT_ATOMS: atom_id res chain seq x y z
N MET A 1 6.65 -14.24 2.73
CA MET A 1 5.41 -13.87 2.00
C MET A 1 5.69 -13.58 0.52
N VAL A 2 6.68 -12.72 0.20
CA VAL A 2 7.11 -12.40 -1.18
C VAL A 2 7.60 -13.62 -1.98
N THR A 3 8.36 -14.51 -1.36
CA THR A 3 8.87 -15.75 -1.98
C THR A 3 7.74 -16.72 -2.36
N LYS A 4 6.68 -16.81 -1.55
CA LYS A 4 5.53 -17.69 -1.84
C LYS A 4 4.68 -17.16 -2.99
N TYR A 5 4.52 -15.83 -3.07
CA TYR A 5 3.85 -15.16 -4.20
C TYR A 5 4.62 -15.30 -5.52
N LEU A 6 5.95 -15.23 -5.50
CA LEU A 6 6.78 -15.45 -6.68
C LEU A 6 6.71 -16.90 -7.18
N ILE A 7 6.68 -17.88 -6.27
CA ILE A 7 6.56 -19.31 -6.61
C ILE A 7 5.18 -19.64 -7.19
N ASP A 8 4.10 -19.16 -6.57
CA ASP A 8 2.73 -19.34 -7.11
C ASP A 8 2.55 -18.65 -8.47
N TYR A 9 3.24 -17.52 -8.70
CA TYR A 9 3.21 -16.83 -9.98
C TYR A 9 3.96 -17.59 -11.08
N VAL A 10 5.13 -18.16 -10.77
CA VAL A 10 5.90 -19.01 -11.71
C VAL A 10 5.12 -20.30 -12.05
N SER A 11 4.44 -20.90 -11.07
CA SER A 11 3.57 -22.07 -11.31
C SER A 11 2.38 -21.72 -12.22
N LYS A 12 1.75 -20.56 -12.00
CA LYS A 12 0.61 -20.14 -12.83
C LYS A 12 1.02 -19.72 -14.25
N SER A 13 2.23 -19.21 -14.40
CA SER A 13 2.88 -18.92 -15.68
C SER A 13 3.20 -20.20 -16.47
N SER A 14 3.69 -21.26 -15.81
CA SER A 14 3.94 -22.54 -16.49
C SER A 14 2.64 -23.18 -17.01
N ASP A 15 1.55 -23.08 -16.23
CA ASP A 15 0.24 -23.59 -16.64
C ASP A 15 -0.33 -22.84 -17.85
N GLN A 16 -0.20 -21.51 -17.89
CA GLN A 16 -0.61 -20.71 -19.05
C GLN A 16 0.23 -21.02 -20.30
N THR A 17 1.52 -21.27 -20.12
CA THR A 17 2.42 -21.62 -21.23
C THR A 17 2.05 -23.00 -21.79
N PHE A 18 1.77 -23.97 -20.91
CA PHE A 18 1.28 -25.30 -21.29
C PHE A 18 -0.04 -25.21 -22.05
N ILE A 19 -1.02 -24.46 -21.53
CA ILE A 19 -2.33 -24.26 -22.19
C ILE A 19 -2.16 -23.62 -23.58
N SER A 20 -1.31 -22.61 -23.72
CA SER A 20 -1.06 -21.94 -25.00
C SER A 20 -0.40 -22.88 -26.02
N ILE A 21 0.58 -23.67 -25.59
CA ILE A 21 1.24 -24.67 -26.45
C ILE A 21 0.25 -25.77 -26.86
N SER A 22 -0.54 -26.30 -25.93
CA SER A 22 -1.57 -27.31 -26.23
C SER A 22 -2.64 -26.78 -27.18
N PHE A 23 -3.13 -25.56 -26.96
CA PHE A 23 -4.10 -24.91 -27.83
C PHE A 23 -3.52 -24.66 -29.23
N SER A 24 -2.28 -24.18 -29.32
CA SER A 24 -1.58 -23.96 -30.58
C SER A 24 -1.34 -25.27 -31.35
N LEU A 25 -1.05 -26.37 -30.66
CA LEU A 25 -0.93 -27.71 -31.26
C LEU A 25 -2.27 -28.20 -31.82
N VAL A 26 -3.36 -28.01 -31.08
CA VAL A 26 -4.72 -28.39 -31.53
C VAL A 26 -5.13 -27.58 -32.76
N ILE A 27 -4.89 -26.26 -32.76
CA ILE A 27 -5.16 -25.40 -33.92
C ILE A 27 -4.31 -25.82 -35.13
N PHE A 28 -3.02 -26.09 -34.92
CA PHE A 28 -2.15 -26.58 -35.99
C PHE A 28 -2.66 -27.90 -36.58
N GLN A 29 -3.06 -28.87 -35.75
CA GLN A 29 -3.61 -30.14 -36.20
C GLN A 29 -4.93 -29.95 -36.96
N LEU A 30 -5.86 -29.13 -36.46
CA LEU A 30 -7.13 -28.83 -37.11
C LEU A 30 -6.92 -28.21 -38.50
N ILE A 31 -6.09 -27.16 -38.59
CA ILE A 31 -5.83 -26.47 -39.85
C ILE A 31 -5.10 -27.40 -40.82
N ASN A 32 -4.12 -28.17 -40.34
CA ASN A 32 -3.35 -29.08 -41.21
C ASN A 32 -4.23 -30.18 -41.81
N THR A 33 -5.12 -30.77 -41.01
CA THR A 33 -6.11 -31.76 -41.48
C THR A 33 -7.05 -31.14 -42.52
N GLU A 34 -7.54 -29.92 -42.26
CA GLU A 34 -8.48 -29.24 -43.15
C GLU A 34 -7.84 -28.84 -44.48
N VAL A 35 -6.60 -28.34 -44.46
CA VAL A 35 -5.82 -28.00 -45.66
C VAL A 35 -5.58 -29.25 -46.51
N THR A 36 -5.22 -30.37 -45.89
CA THR A 36 -4.98 -31.64 -46.60
C THR A 36 -6.28 -32.16 -47.23
N ARG A 37 -7.38 -32.14 -46.47
CA ARG A 37 -8.72 -32.52 -46.94
C ARG A 37 -9.16 -31.67 -48.13
N PHE A 38 -8.92 -30.36 -48.06
CA PHE A 38 -9.25 -29.43 -49.12
C PHE A 38 -8.42 -29.68 -50.39
N ALA A 39 -7.11 -29.87 -50.25
CA ALA A 39 -6.22 -30.17 -51.37
C ALA A 39 -6.64 -31.45 -52.09
N GLN A 40 -6.96 -32.51 -51.35
CA GLN A 40 -7.44 -33.77 -51.92
C GLN A 40 -8.81 -33.61 -52.60
N SER A 41 -9.73 -32.85 -51.98
CA SER A 41 -11.05 -32.57 -52.55
C SER A 41 -10.99 -31.72 -53.83
N GLN A 42 -10.04 -30.79 -53.92
CA GLN A 42 -9.79 -30.03 -55.15
C GLN A 42 -9.14 -30.90 -56.23
N HIS A 43 -8.22 -31.77 -55.83
CA HIS A 43 -7.57 -32.71 -56.74
C HIS A 43 -8.60 -33.63 -57.42
N ILE A 44 -9.51 -34.22 -56.65
CA ILE A 44 -10.61 -35.05 -57.17
C ILE A 44 -11.55 -34.23 -58.07
N ARG A 45 -11.93 -33.02 -57.64
CA ARG A 45 -12.81 -32.14 -58.45
C ARG A 45 -12.19 -31.76 -59.80
N ASN A 46 -10.89 -31.48 -59.84
CA ASN A 46 -10.18 -31.16 -61.08
C ASN A 46 -10.06 -32.38 -61.99
N GLN A 47 -9.80 -33.58 -61.45
CA GLN A 47 -9.81 -34.82 -62.24
C GLN A 47 -11.18 -35.10 -62.87
N LEU A 48 -12.27 -34.86 -62.13
CA LEU A 48 -13.64 -35.03 -62.66
C LEU A 48 -13.99 -34.01 -63.75
N ARG A 49 -13.40 -32.79 -63.69
CA ARG A 49 -13.62 -31.73 -64.70
C ARG A 49 -12.78 -31.91 -65.96
N SER A 50 -11.51 -32.32 -65.81
CA SER A 50 -10.56 -32.49 -66.90
C SER A 50 -9.64 -33.70 -66.61
N PRO A 51 -10.02 -34.92 -67.05
CA PRO A 51 -9.26 -36.12 -66.74
C PRO A 51 -7.98 -36.20 -67.60
N VAL A 52 -6.84 -35.88 -67.00
CA VAL A 52 -5.51 -36.11 -67.58
C VAL A 52 -4.96 -37.43 -67.02
N PHE A 53 -4.48 -38.33 -67.89
CA PHE A 53 -3.91 -39.63 -67.50
C PHE A 53 -2.43 -39.73 -67.87
N PRO A 54 -1.53 -40.07 -66.93
CA PRO A 54 -1.79 -40.28 -65.50
C PRO A 54 -2.17 -38.97 -64.78
N PRO A 55 -2.95 -39.04 -63.69
CA PRO A 55 -3.31 -37.86 -62.93
C PRO A 55 -2.03 -37.16 -62.43
N PRO A 56 -1.93 -35.83 -62.55
CA PRO A 56 -0.79 -35.11 -62.00
C PRO A 56 -0.71 -35.37 -60.49
N PRO A 57 0.48 -35.49 -59.89
CA PRO A 57 0.60 -35.64 -58.45
C PRO A 57 0.06 -34.39 -57.73
N ILE A 58 -0.42 -34.57 -56.50
CA ILE A 58 -0.74 -33.44 -55.63
C ILE A 58 0.55 -32.63 -55.41
N ASP A 59 0.46 -31.32 -55.55
CA ASP A 59 1.58 -30.40 -55.30
C ASP A 59 1.94 -30.39 -53.80
N THR A 60 2.89 -31.25 -53.44
CA THR A 60 3.39 -31.39 -52.07
C THR A 60 4.19 -30.18 -51.62
N ASP A 61 4.79 -29.45 -52.56
CA ASP A 61 5.61 -28.28 -52.26
C ASP A 61 4.72 -27.11 -51.82
N LEU A 62 3.58 -26.91 -52.47
CA LEU A 62 2.57 -25.95 -52.04
C LEU A 62 2.02 -26.29 -50.63
N LEU A 63 1.74 -27.55 -50.35
CA LEU A 63 1.28 -27.98 -49.02
C LEU A 63 2.33 -27.73 -47.92
N ASN A 64 3.60 -28.00 -48.23
CA ASN A 64 4.72 -27.74 -47.32
C ASN A 64 4.93 -26.23 -47.12
N GLU A 65 4.75 -25.40 -48.16
CA GLU A 65 4.81 -23.95 -48.05
C GLU A 65 3.71 -23.41 -47.12
N ILE A 66 2.47 -23.88 -47.30
CA ILE A 66 1.32 -23.48 -46.46
C ILE A 66 1.57 -23.88 -44.99
N ARG A 67 2.00 -25.13 -44.75
CA ARG A 67 2.35 -25.60 -43.39
C ARG A 67 3.41 -24.73 -42.76
N ARG A 68 4.49 -24.41 -43.48
CA ARG A 68 5.58 -23.57 -42.98
C ARG A 68 5.11 -22.15 -42.65
N ARG A 69 4.25 -21.56 -43.49
CA ARG A 69 3.65 -20.23 -43.22
C ARG A 69 2.78 -20.24 -41.95
N ILE A 70 1.97 -21.29 -41.75
CA ILE A 70 1.15 -21.43 -40.53
C ILE A 70 2.04 -21.57 -39.29
N THR A 71 3.05 -22.45 -39.34
CA THR A 71 3.99 -22.64 -38.23
C THR A 71 4.71 -21.34 -37.87
N ASN A 72 5.23 -20.62 -38.86
CA ASN A 72 5.90 -19.33 -38.62
C ASN A 72 4.95 -18.29 -38.02
N SER A 73 3.69 -18.25 -38.49
CA SER A 73 2.69 -17.31 -37.96
C SER A 73 2.34 -17.63 -36.51
N LEU A 74 2.19 -18.91 -36.14
CA LEU A 74 1.94 -19.35 -34.77
C LEU A 74 3.12 -19.02 -33.85
N LEU A 75 4.36 -19.28 -34.30
CA LEU A 75 5.57 -18.92 -33.54
C LEU A 75 5.65 -17.42 -33.29
N PHE A 76 5.38 -16.61 -34.32
CA PHE A 76 5.38 -15.15 -34.20
C PHE A 76 4.32 -14.64 -33.23
N LEU A 77 3.09 -15.16 -33.31
CA LEU A 77 1.99 -14.78 -32.42
C LEU A 77 2.30 -15.16 -30.97
N ASN A 78 2.73 -16.39 -30.72
CA ASN A 78 3.07 -16.86 -29.38
C ASN A 78 4.25 -16.06 -28.78
N GLY A 79 5.27 -15.77 -29.58
CA GLY A 79 6.40 -14.93 -29.17
C GLY A 79 5.95 -13.51 -28.81
N SER A 80 5.09 -12.91 -29.64
CA SER A 80 4.56 -11.56 -29.39
C SER A 80 3.73 -11.50 -28.12
N ILE A 81 2.84 -12.48 -27.89
CA ILE A 81 2.06 -12.60 -26.64
C ILE A 81 2.99 -12.73 -25.43
N PHE A 82 4.04 -13.54 -25.53
CA PHE A 82 4.99 -13.72 -24.43
C PHE A 82 5.71 -12.42 -24.06
N VAL A 83 6.20 -11.68 -25.06
CA VAL A 83 6.87 -10.38 -24.86
C VAL A 83 5.91 -9.36 -24.26
N ILE A 84 4.70 -9.22 -24.82
CA ILE A 84 3.70 -8.26 -24.34
C ILE A 84 3.25 -8.62 -22.93
N SER A 85 2.93 -9.89 -22.69
CA SER A 85 2.49 -10.40 -21.38
C SER A 85 3.57 -10.21 -20.32
N GLY A 86 4.82 -10.55 -20.63
CA GLY A 86 5.95 -10.35 -19.71
C GLY A 86 6.17 -8.88 -19.38
N GLY A 87 6.15 -8.00 -20.39
CA GLY A 87 6.29 -6.55 -20.21
C GLY A 87 5.17 -5.94 -19.37
N LEU A 88 3.91 -6.27 -19.69
CA LEU A 88 2.74 -5.83 -18.92
C LEU A 88 2.79 -6.36 -17.49
N SER A 89 3.13 -7.64 -17.29
CA SER A 89 3.25 -8.26 -15.97
C SER A 89 4.29 -7.53 -15.12
N TYR A 90 5.47 -7.26 -15.67
CA TYR A 90 6.53 -6.53 -14.98
C TYR A 90 6.09 -5.11 -14.60
N PHE A 91 5.44 -4.40 -15.54
CA PHE A 91 4.93 -3.05 -15.29
C PHE A 91 3.84 -3.02 -14.21
N LEU A 92 2.86 -3.92 -14.28
CA LEU A 92 1.78 -4.01 -13.29
C LEU A 92 2.32 -4.39 -11.91
N ALA A 93 3.23 -5.37 -11.84
CA ALA A 93 3.87 -5.77 -10.58
C ALA A 93 4.60 -4.60 -9.92
N GLY A 94 5.35 -3.82 -10.69
CA GLY A 94 6.01 -2.61 -10.18
C GLY A 94 5.00 -1.57 -9.66
N LYS A 95 3.92 -1.33 -10.40
CA LYS A 95 2.88 -0.36 -10.01
C LYS A 95 2.12 -0.78 -8.75
N THR A 96 1.83 -2.07 -8.58
CA THR A 96 1.08 -2.58 -7.41
C THR A 96 1.94 -2.74 -6.16
N LEU A 97 3.24 -3.02 -6.32
CA LEU A 97 4.17 -3.13 -5.19
C LEU A 97 4.62 -1.78 -4.65
N ARG A 98 4.67 -0.74 -5.48
CA ARG A 98 5.09 0.62 -5.06
C ARG A 98 4.33 1.14 -3.83
N PRO A 99 2.98 1.20 -3.79
CA PRO A 99 2.27 1.69 -2.61
C PRO A 99 2.52 0.83 -1.36
N ILE A 100 2.71 -0.48 -1.52
CA ILE A 100 3.05 -1.37 -0.40
C ILE A 100 4.43 -1.03 0.14
N LYS A 101 5.41 -0.82 -0.75
CA LYS A 101 6.76 -0.41 -0.36
C LYS A 101 6.73 0.93 0.37
N ASP A 102 6.07 1.93 -0.19
CA ASP A 102 5.98 3.26 0.39
C ASP A 102 5.33 3.20 1.79
N MET A 103 4.23 2.45 1.95
CA MET A 103 3.59 2.23 3.26
C MET A 103 4.52 1.55 4.29
N VAL A 104 5.30 0.54 3.87
CA VAL A 104 6.26 -0.15 4.76
C VAL A 104 7.41 0.78 5.14
N GLU A 105 7.90 1.59 4.22
CA GLU A 105 8.94 2.59 4.48
C GLU A 105 8.46 3.64 5.50
N GLU A 106 7.25 4.18 5.31
CA GLU A 106 6.61 5.12 6.25
C GLU A 106 6.40 4.48 7.63
N GLN A 107 5.97 3.22 7.69
CA GLN A 107 5.81 2.50 8.95
C GLN A 107 7.14 2.32 9.69
N ASN A 108 8.20 1.94 8.96
CA ASN A 108 9.53 1.78 9.55
C ASN A 108 10.09 3.11 10.06
N GLN A 109 9.92 4.18 9.28
CA GLN A 109 10.32 5.53 9.69
C GLN A 109 9.58 5.96 10.96
N PHE A 110 8.26 5.76 11.00
CA PHE A 110 7.44 6.07 12.17
C PHE A 110 7.87 5.30 13.43
N VAL A 111 8.14 3.99 13.31
CA VAL A 111 8.62 3.17 14.44
C VAL A 111 9.98 3.65 14.91
N SER A 112 10.88 3.99 13.98
CA SER A 112 12.21 4.54 14.29
C SER A 112 12.10 5.87 15.04
N ASP A 113 11.34 6.82 14.52
CA ASP A 113 11.17 8.15 15.11
C ASP A 113 10.54 8.05 16.50
N SER A 114 9.49 7.24 16.64
CA SER A 114 8.85 6.98 17.93
C SER A 114 9.81 6.37 18.95
N SER A 115 10.66 5.44 18.51
CA SER A 115 11.66 4.82 19.38
C SER A 115 12.69 5.83 19.87
N HIS A 116 13.10 6.78 19.02
CA HIS A 116 14.00 7.87 19.41
C HIS A 116 13.32 8.83 20.39
N GLU A 117 12.08 9.23 20.13
CA GLU A 117 11.34 10.13 21.01
C GLU A 117 11.02 9.53 22.39
N ILE A 118 10.81 8.21 22.48
CA ILE A 118 10.66 7.48 23.75
C ILE A 118 11.99 7.32 24.49
N ARG A 119 13.10 7.09 23.77
CA ARG A 119 14.40 6.82 24.39
C ARG A 119 14.95 8.01 25.18
N THR A 120 14.74 9.22 24.68
CA THR A 120 15.23 10.45 25.33
C THR A 120 14.69 10.66 26.76
N PRO A 121 13.36 10.73 26.99
CA PRO A 121 12.80 10.88 28.34
C PRO A 121 13.16 9.70 29.26
N LEU A 122 13.20 8.46 28.73
CA LEU A 122 13.63 7.28 29.51
C LEU A 122 15.09 7.37 29.96
N THR A 123 15.98 7.82 29.06
CA THR A 123 17.40 7.97 29.35
C THR A 123 17.61 9.08 30.39
N SER A 124 16.89 10.20 30.24
CA SER A 124 16.92 11.32 31.19
C SER A 124 16.44 10.88 32.58
N LEU A 125 15.29 10.18 32.67
CA LEU A 125 14.77 9.61 33.92
C LEU A 125 15.79 8.67 34.57
N LYS A 126 16.33 7.71 33.79
CA LYS A 126 17.30 6.74 34.29
C LYS A 126 18.55 7.44 34.85
N SER A 127 19.12 8.38 34.10
CA SER A 127 20.31 9.12 34.55
C SER A 127 20.02 9.96 35.80
N ALA A 128 18.87 10.65 35.86
CA ALA A 128 18.49 11.43 37.03
C ALA A 128 18.38 10.55 38.28
N PHE A 129 17.77 9.37 38.16
CA PHE A 129 17.68 8.42 39.27
C PHE A 129 19.04 7.82 39.64
N GLU A 130 19.87 7.42 38.68
CA GLU A 130 21.20 6.85 38.95
C GLU A 130 22.13 7.84 39.68
N VAL A 131 22.08 9.13 39.30
CA VAL A 131 22.87 10.18 39.93
C VAL A 131 22.38 10.44 41.35
N ASN A 132 21.07 10.64 41.55
CA ASN A 132 20.52 10.97 42.87
C ASN A 132 20.55 9.77 43.83
N LEU A 133 20.49 8.53 43.33
CA LEU A 133 20.64 7.33 44.16
C LEU A 133 22.06 7.19 44.74
N ARG A 134 23.06 7.77 44.07
CA ARG A 134 24.46 7.76 44.52
C ARG A 134 24.83 8.96 45.39
N ASP A 135 23.93 9.92 45.57
CA ASP A 135 24.17 11.11 46.37
C ASP A 135 23.89 10.82 47.87
N PRO A 136 24.92 10.75 48.73
CA PRO A 136 24.75 10.49 50.15
C PRO A 136 24.09 11.65 50.91
N ASP A 137 24.08 12.86 50.33
CA ASP A 137 23.58 14.09 50.95
C ASP A 137 22.19 14.51 50.43
N LEU A 138 21.51 13.63 49.68
CA LEU A 138 20.21 13.91 49.08
C LEU A 138 19.17 14.25 50.17
N ASN A 139 18.76 15.51 50.20
CA ASN A 139 17.77 15.98 51.17
C ASN A 139 16.33 15.89 50.62
N ILE A 140 15.35 16.02 51.53
CA ILE A 140 13.91 15.91 51.20
C ILE A 140 13.48 16.91 50.11
N LYS A 141 14.07 18.11 50.09
CA LYS A 141 13.72 19.14 49.09
C LYS A 141 14.22 18.75 47.70
N GLN A 142 15.45 18.25 47.59
CA GLN A 142 16.00 17.74 46.33
C GLN A 142 15.23 16.51 45.85
N ALA A 143 14.89 15.57 46.74
CA ALA A 143 14.08 14.41 46.40
C ALA A 143 12.69 14.80 45.86
N ARG A 144 12.02 15.79 46.47
CA ARG A 144 10.74 16.31 45.96
C ARG A 144 10.88 16.95 44.58
N ASN A 145 11.94 17.71 44.33
CA ASN A 145 12.20 18.30 43.01
C ASN A 145 12.45 17.21 41.96
N LEU A 146 13.28 16.21 42.26
CA LEU A 146 13.54 15.06 41.39
C LEU A 146 12.24 14.33 41.02
N ILE A 147 11.36 14.08 41.99
CA ILE A 147 10.06 13.45 41.74
C ILE A 147 9.20 14.35 40.84
N SER A 148 9.18 15.67 41.09
CA SER A 148 8.42 16.62 40.27
C SER A 148 8.90 16.64 38.82
N GLU A 149 10.22 16.66 38.58
CA GLU A 149 10.81 16.60 37.25
C GLU A 149 10.53 15.25 36.57
N SER A 150 10.62 14.16 37.33
CA SER A 150 10.33 12.82 36.81
C SER A 150 8.87 12.67 36.36
N ILE A 151 7.93 13.27 37.09
CA ILE A 151 6.51 13.30 36.69
C ILE A 151 6.33 14.02 35.35
N VAL A 152 7.10 15.08 35.07
CA VAL A 152 7.03 15.78 33.78
C VAL A 152 7.46 14.85 32.63
N GLU A 153 8.55 14.11 32.79
CA GLU A 153 9.01 13.15 31.78
C GLU A 153 8.05 11.96 31.59
N VAL A 154 7.44 11.47 32.67
CA VAL A 154 6.39 10.43 32.61
C VAL A 154 5.16 10.95 31.86
N ASN A 155 4.72 12.18 32.13
CA ASN A 155 3.59 12.78 31.40
C ASN A 155 3.90 12.93 29.91
N LYS A 156 5.15 13.23 29.55
CA LYS A 156 5.60 13.31 28.15
C LYS A 156 5.55 11.93 27.48
N LEU A 157 6.02 10.89 28.15
CA LEU A 157 5.91 9.51 27.66
C LEU A 157 4.45 9.07 27.49
N GLN A 158 3.57 9.44 28.41
CA GLN A 158 2.14 9.13 28.32
C GLN A 158 1.49 9.82 27.12
N SER A 159 1.77 11.12 26.92
CA SER A 159 1.28 11.87 25.76
C SER A 159 1.75 11.25 24.44
N LEU A 160 3.02 10.86 24.35
CA LEU A 160 3.55 10.17 23.16
C LEU A 160 2.83 8.83 22.94
N SER A 161 2.64 8.02 23.98
CA SER A 161 1.90 6.77 23.89
C SER A 161 0.46 6.96 23.40
N ASP A 162 -0.24 7.99 23.90
CA ASP A 162 -1.59 8.31 23.47
C ASP A 162 -1.64 8.70 21.98
N GLN A 163 -0.66 9.47 21.51
CA GLN A 163 -0.52 9.83 20.08
C GLN A 163 -0.26 8.60 19.19
N LEU A 164 0.59 7.66 19.63
CA LEU A 164 0.83 6.40 18.90
C LEU A 164 -0.44 5.56 18.81
N LEU A 165 -1.17 5.45 19.92
CA LEU A 165 -2.43 4.70 19.98
C LEU A 165 -3.50 5.34 19.09
N LEU A 166 -3.57 6.67 19.07
CA LEU A 166 -4.46 7.43 18.19
C LEU A 166 -4.15 7.14 16.71
N LEU A 167 -2.87 7.21 16.32
CA LEU A 167 -2.45 6.93 14.94
C LEU A 167 -2.80 5.50 14.52
N ALA A 168 -2.52 4.52 15.38
CA ALA A 168 -2.83 3.11 15.12
C ALA A 168 -4.34 2.85 14.96
N GLN A 169 -5.19 3.63 15.64
CA GLN A 169 -6.64 3.57 15.47
C GLN A 169 -7.11 4.19 14.14
N TYR A 170 -6.51 5.29 13.70
CA TYR A 170 -6.86 5.93 12.43
C TYR A 170 -6.44 5.11 11.19
N GLN A 171 -5.42 4.26 11.30
CA GLN A 171 -5.02 3.35 10.22
C GLN A 171 -6.02 2.21 9.97
N LYS A 172 -7.02 2.00 10.84
CA LYS A 172 -8.04 0.96 10.62
C LYS A 172 -9.08 1.44 9.61
N PRO A 173 -9.26 0.75 8.47
CA PRO A 173 -10.16 1.18 7.37
C PRO A 173 -11.66 1.15 7.73
N ASN A 174 -12.03 0.77 8.96
CA ASN A 174 -13.42 0.53 9.36
C ASN A 174 -13.86 1.33 10.59
N ASN A 175 -13.15 2.41 10.96
CA ASN A 175 -13.70 3.36 11.91
C ASN A 175 -14.82 4.14 11.21
N TYR A 176 -16.06 3.67 11.33
CA TYR A 176 -17.24 4.44 10.95
C TYR A 176 -17.26 5.73 11.79
N ILE A 177 -16.69 6.80 11.24
CA ILE A 177 -16.72 8.12 11.86
C ILE A 177 -18.18 8.54 11.86
N LYS A 178 -18.80 8.50 13.04
CA LYS A 178 -20.17 8.98 13.22
C LYS A 178 -20.15 10.50 13.17
N PHE A 179 -20.75 11.05 12.13
CA PHE A 179 -20.97 12.47 11.97
C PHE A 179 -22.32 12.85 12.59
N GLU A 180 -22.35 13.98 13.28
CA GLU A 180 -23.57 14.58 13.80
C GLU A 180 -23.51 16.10 13.68
N ASN A 181 -24.66 16.76 13.86
CA ASN A 181 -24.72 18.22 13.88
C ASN A 181 -24.11 18.76 15.17
N VAL A 182 -22.93 19.37 15.06
CA VAL A 182 -22.17 19.93 16.18
C VAL A 182 -22.18 21.46 16.11
N PHE A 183 -22.40 22.12 17.25
CA PHE A 183 -22.25 23.56 17.38
C PHE A 183 -20.78 23.92 17.55
N LEU A 184 -20.21 24.58 16.53
CA LEU A 184 -18.78 24.89 16.46
C LEU A 184 -18.30 25.74 17.64
N LYS A 185 -19.10 26.74 18.03
CA LYS A 185 -18.78 27.63 19.16
C LYS A 185 -18.62 26.86 20.47
N LYS A 186 -19.52 25.89 20.72
CA LYS A 186 -19.48 25.06 21.94
C LYS A 186 -18.19 24.23 21.97
N THR A 187 -17.84 23.59 20.86
CA THR A 187 -16.64 22.76 20.77
C THR A 187 -15.37 23.57 20.98
N ILE A 188 -15.24 24.72 20.31
CA ILE A 188 -14.06 25.59 20.47
C ILE A 188 -13.92 26.08 21.91
N LEU A 189 -15.02 26.50 22.56
CA LEU A 189 -14.98 26.93 23.96
C LEU A 189 -14.55 25.80 24.91
N GLN A 190 -14.98 24.57 24.66
CA GLN A 190 -14.53 23.41 25.43
C GLN A 190 -13.04 23.13 25.25
N SER A 191 -12.52 23.18 24.02
CA SER A 191 -11.09 23.00 23.74
C SER A 191 -10.25 24.13 24.37
N VAL A 192 -10.70 25.39 24.27
CA VAL A 192 -10.04 26.54 24.92
C VAL A 192 -9.98 26.36 26.43
N SER A 193 -11.05 25.86 27.06
CA SER A 193 -11.07 25.60 28.50
C SER A 193 -10.03 24.57 28.93
N GLN A 194 -9.73 23.57 28.09
CA GLN A 194 -8.71 22.54 28.39
C GLN A 194 -7.29 23.12 28.36
N VAL A 195 -6.98 24.00 27.42
CA VAL A 195 -5.62 24.55 27.25
C VAL A 195 -5.37 25.83 28.06
N LYS A 196 -6.43 26.43 28.65
CA LYS A 196 -6.34 27.66 29.44
C LYS A 196 -5.30 27.61 30.58
N PRO A 197 -5.15 26.51 31.33
CA PRO A 197 -4.10 26.40 32.35
C PRO A 197 -2.69 26.51 31.76
N LEU A 198 -2.43 25.84 30.63
CA LEU A 198 -1.15 25.87 29.93
C LEU A 198 -0.82 27.29 29.41
N ALA A 199 -1.80 27.95 28.78
CA ALA A 199 -1.65 29.33 28.34
C ALA A 199 -1.34 30.29 29.50
N LYS A 200 -1.97 30.07 30.67
CA LYS A 200 -1.72 30.88 31.88
C LYS A 200 -0.29 30.71 32.39
N ILE A 201 0.25 29.49 32.40
CA ILE A 201 1.64 29.21 32.81
C ILE A 201 2.62 29.94 31.89
N LYS A 202 2.35 29.97 30.58
CA LYS A 202 3.17 30.68 29.58
C LYS A 202 2.84 32.18 29.44
N ASN A 203 1.95 32.75 30.25
CA ASN A 203 1.48 34.14 30.13
C ASN A 203 0.93 34.51 28.73
N ILE A 204 0.33 33.56 28.01
CA ILE A 204 -0.26 33.77 26.68
C ILE A 204 -1.73 34.18 26.82
N GLN A 205 -2.11 35.26 26.14
CA GLN A 205 -3.50 35.73 26.12
C GLN A 205 -4.31 35.03 25.01
N LEU A 206 -5.27 34.20 25.40
CA LEU A 206 -6.21 33.56 24.47
C LEU A 206 -7.39 34.51 24.15
N LYS A 207 -7.53 34.92 22.88
CA LYS A 207 -8.69 35.69 22.40
C LYS A 207 -9.57 34.82 21.51
N VAL A 208 -10.81 34.58 21.94
CA VAL A 208 -11.76 33.75 21.19
C VAL A 208 -12.77 34.63 20.47
N LYS A 209 -12.78 34.59 19.14
CA LYS A 209 -13.82 35.20 18.30
C LYS A 209 -14.42 34.11 17.42
N VAL A 210 -15.63 33.66 17.75
CA VAL A 210 -16.30 32.57 17.05
C VAL A 210 -17.79 32.84 16.92
N HIS A 211 -18.33 32.63 15.72
CA HIS A 211 -19.76 32.67 15.43
C HIS A 211 -20.36 31.28 15.61
N ASP A 212 -21.64 31.20 15.96
CA ASP A 212 -22.29 29.93 16.22
C ASP A 212 -22.79 29.29 14.93
N TYR A 213 -21.98 28.38 14.37
CA TYR A 213 -22.31 27.59 13.19
C TYR A 213 -22.57 26.14 13.57
N LYS A 214 -23.55 25.52 12.93
CA LYS A 214 -23.74 24.06 12.95
C LYS A 214 -22.95 23.45 11.80
N ILE A 215 -22.13 22.46 12.12
CA ILE A 215 -21.39 21.69 11.13
C ILE A 215 -21.63 20.21 11.33
N ASN A 216 -21.57 19.44 10.24
CA ASN A 216 -21.63 17.99 10.31
C ASN A 216 -20.22 17.46 10.60
N ALA A 217 -19.97 17.02 11.83
CA ALA A 217 -18.65 16.61 12.31
C ALA A 217 -18.78 15.51 13.36
N ASN A 218 -17.69 14.76 13.60
CA ASN A 218 -17.59 13.96 14.82
C ASN A 218 -17.22 14.89 15.99
N PRO A 219 -18.02 14.95 17.07
CA PRO A 219 -17.80 15.88 18.18
C PRO A 219 -16.49 15.63 18.92
N HIS A 220 -16.07 14.37 19.05
CA HIS A 220 -14.84 13.99 19.75
C HIS A 220 -13.61 14.40 18.95
N ASN A 221 -13.54 13.98 17.68
CA ASN A 221 -12.41 14.28 16.80
C ASN A 221 -12.28 15.79 16.56
N LEU A 222 -13.40 16.51 16.43
CA LEU A 222 -13.38 17.96 16.25
C LEU A 222 -12.83 18.68 17.49
N LYS A 223 -13.24 18.25 18.69
CA LYS A 223 -12.73 18.80 19.94
C LYS A 223 -11.23 18.53 20.07
N GLU A 224 -10.81 17.29 19.81
CA GLU A 224 -9.42 16.85 19.85
C GLU A 224 -8.54 17.64 18.87
N LEU A 225 -8.99 17.82 17.62
CA LEU A 225 -8.33 18.65 16.62
C LEU A 225 -8.07 20.06 17.13
N PHE A 226 -9.09 20.73 17.67
CA PHE A 226 -8.92 22.08 18.22
C PHE A 226 -7.99 22.09 19.43
N THR A 227 -8.04 21.08 20.30
CA THR A 227 -7.12 20.98 21.45
C THR A 227 -5.67 20.83 20.98
N ILE A 228 -5.40 19.97 19.99
CA ILE A 228 -4.06 19.78 19.41
C ILE A 228 -3.54 21.08 18.78
N LEU A 229 -4.37 21.75 17.97
CA LEU A 229 -3.97 23.01 17.32
C LEU A 229 -3.67 24.12 18.34
N LEU A 230 -4.50 24.24 19.38
CA LEU A 230 -4.30 25.23 20.43
C LEU A 230 -3.08 24.91 21.31
N ASP A 231 -2.86 23.63 21.65
CA ASP A 231 -1.69 23.19 22.41
C ASP A 231 -0.39 23.50 21.64
N ASN A 232 -0.35 23.17 20.35
CA ASN A 232 0.75 23.53 19.48
C ASN A 232 0.95 25.05 19.40
N ALA A 233 -0.12 25.83 19.23
CA ALA A 233 -0.02 27.29 19.21
C ALA A 233 0.61 27.84 20.51
N ILE A 234 0.20 27.33 21.68
CA ILE A 234 0.76 27.74 22.98
C ILE A 234 2.23 27.31 23.10
N LYS A 235 2.55 26.09 22.68
CA LYS A 235 3.91 25.52 22.76
C LYS A 235 4.92 26.31 21.92
N TYR A 236 4.54 26.72 20.71
CA TYR A 236 5.44 27.38 19.75
C TYR A 236 5.31 28.90 19.70
N THR A 237 4.38 29.50 20.45
CA THR A 237 4.37 30.95 20.65
C THR A 237 5.52 31.34 21.61
N PRO A 238 6.41 32.26 21.20
CA PRO A 238 7.54 32.74 21.99
C PRO A 238 7.12 33.52 23.23
#